data_AF-A0A317G4H7-F1
#
_entry.id   AF-A0A317G4H7-F1
#
_cell.length_a   1.000
_cell.length_b   1.000
_cell.length_c   1.000
_cell.angle_alpha   90.00
_cell.angle_beta   90.00
_cell.angle_gamma   90.00
#
_symmetry.space_group_name_H-M   'P 1'
#
loop_
_entity.id
_entity.type
_entity.pdbx_description
1 polymer ?
#
loop_
_entity_poly.entity_id
_entity_poly.type
_entity_poly.pdbx_seq_one_letter_code
_entity_poly.pdbx_strand_id
1 'polypeptide(L)'
;MLKNYMKEGQKLPLFGVGPYIVYGIAMANVIGIILFGYVLKIGILYDSWILIFRVVGTLLIIMGIGVWYIGAVRSDMDDSITENRLQTNGIYSWVRNPMYSGWWFALSGITLMWHNAWLLLFPIVDWIIMTVALIKTEEKWLLDLYGEEYVEYKKNVNRCIPWKPGIGIYRTQISTAKWMIYDLQGNAGWIIWIVCTVKCLRQEANMYAVLSVIVAIFMMIGVLELISERAAGLNRILTATRLHRGFGALSLGGLVGIPISIYGILSNTDYGLSLWMLTGAVLCALFAGLIFVTFKREE
;
A
#
# COMPACT_ATOMS: atom_id res chain seq x y z
N MET A 1 -9.08 29.15 2.53
CA MET A 1 -7.79 28.71 1.95
C MET A 1 -6.74 28.82 3.04
N LEU A 2 -6.13 27.71 3.46
CA LEU A 2 -4.95 27.74 4.33
C LEU A 2 -3.89 28.59 3.60
N LYS A 3 -3.57 29.78 4.14
CA LYS A 3 -2.49 30.61 3.58
C LYS A 3 -1.19 29.84 3.80
N ASN A 4 -0.58 29.34 2.73
CA ASN A 4 0.75 28.75 2.79
C ASN A 4 1.73 29.84 3.23
N TYR A 5 2.19 29.77 4.47
CA TYR A 5 3.22 30.67 4.97
C TYR A 5 4.53 30.39 4.23
N MET A 6 5.09 31.44 3.63
CA MET A 6 6.34 31.43 2.88
C MET A 6 7.23 32.53 3.47
N LYS A 7 8.38 32.16 4.04
CA LYS A 7 9.43 33.12 4.37
C LYS A 7 10.14 33.59 3.09
N GLU A 8 10.79 34.75 3.18
CA GLU A 8 11.53 35.32 2.06
C GLU A 8 12.70 34.37 1.66
N GLY A 9 12.81 34.04 0.37
CA GLY A 9 13.81 33.08 -0.15
C GLY A 9 13.43 31.60 -0.05
N GLN A 10 12.28 31.26 0.55
CA GLN A 10 11.76 29.90 0.63
C GLN A 10 11.22 29.44 -0.74
N LYS A 11 11.57 28.23 -1.19
CA LYS A 11 11.17 27.70 -2.50
C LYS A 11 9.96 26.76 -2.45
N LEU A 12 9.67 26.16 -1.29
CA LEU A 12 8.53 25.27 -1.09
C LEU A 12 7.61 25.76 0.04
N PRO A 13 6.28 25.70 -0.10
CA PRO A 13 5.35 26.00 0.99
C PRO A 13 5.44 24.98 2.14
N LEU A 14 5.32 25.45 3.38
CA LEU A 14 5.35 24.60 4.59
C LEU A 14 4.32 23.47 4.56
N PHE A 15 3.09 23.74 4.11
CA PHE A 15 2.01 22.74 4.10
C PHE A 15 1.77 22.10 2.72
N GLY A 16 2.30 22.68 1.64
CA GLY A 16 2.15 22.13 0.29
C GLY A 16 0.72 21.79 -0.11
N VAL A 17 0.56 20.64 -0.78
CA VAL A 17 -0.74 20.06 -1.15
C VAL A 17 -1.25 19.04 -0.14
N GLY A 18 -0.45 18.71 0.88
CA GLY A 18 -0.73 17.62 1.81
C GLY A 18 -2.08 17.68 2.51
N PRO A 19 -2.48 18.82 3.11
CA PRO A 19 -3.79 18.94 3.72
C PRO A 19 -4.94 18.60 2.75
N TYR A 20 -4.86 19.03 1.48
CA TYR A 20 -5.90 18.76 0.49
C TYR A 20 -5.99 17.27 0.13
N ILE A 21 -4.85 16.60 -0.01
CA ILE A 21 -4.79 15.15 -0.28
C ILE A 21 -5.40 14.40 0.92
N VAL A 22 -4.98 14.73 2.14
CA VAL A 22 -5.47 14.08 3.36
C VAL A 22 -6.97 14.33 3.56
N TYR A 23 -7.46 15.56 3.32
CA TYR A 23 -8.89 15.85 3.37
C TYR A 23 -9.68 15.09 2.30
N GLY A 24 -9.15 14.95 1.09
CA GLY A 24 -9.77 14.14 0.04
C GLY A 24 -9.90 12.66 0.43
N ILE A 25 -8.84 12.08 0.99
CA ILE A 25 -8.82 10.70 1.49
C ILE A 25 -9.79 10.56 2.67
N ALA A 26 -9.75 11.47 3.65
CA ALA A 26 -10.67 11.45 4.78
C ALA A 26 -12.14 11.56 4.34
N MET A 27 -12.43 12.40 3.34
CA MET A 27 -13.78 12.50 2.75
C MET A 27 -14.21 11.18 2.12
N ALA A 28 -13.34 10.52 1.35
CA ALA A 28 -13.64 9.21 0.78
C ALA A 28 -13.96 8.18 1.87
N ASN A 29 -13.18 8.15 2.95
CA ASN A 29 -13.43 7.28 4.12
C ASN A 29 -14.77 7.57 4.80
N VAL A 30 -15.10 8.84 5.02
CA VAL A 30 -16.40 9.25 5.58
C VAL A 30 -17.55 8.80 4.67
N ILE A 31 -17.43 8.98 3.35
CA ILE A 31 -18.42 8.47 2.39
C ILE A 31 -18.54 6.96 2.50
N GLY A 32 -17.43 6.22 2.59
CA GLY A 32 -17.42 4.77 2.79
C GLY A 32 -18.16 4.33 4.06
N ILE A 33 -17.91 5.02 5.17
CA ILE A 33 -18.55 4.80 6.47
C ILE A 33 -20.05 5.13 6.41
N ILE A 34 -20.44 6.20 5.72
CA ILE A 34 -21.85 6.53 5.52
C ILE A 34 -22.52 5.44 4.67
N LEU A 35 -21.93 5.06 3.53
CA LEU A 35 -22.42 3.98 2.66
C LEU A 35 -22.51 2.64 3.41
N PHE A 36 -21.64 2.40 4.38
CA PHE A 36 -21.74 1.27 5.32
C PHE A 36 -23.08 1.22 6.06
N GLY A 37 -23.55 2.35 6.58
CA GLY A 37 -24.81 2.46 7.31
C GLY A 37 -26.06 2.22 6.46
N TYR A 38 -25.96 2.27 5.13
CA TYR A 38 -27.09 2.16 4.22
C TYR A 38 -27.01 0.97 3.27
N VAL A 39 -25.92 0.84 2.49
CA VAL A 39 -25.80 -0.07 1.35
C VAL A 39 -24.88 -1.27 1.63
N LEU A 40 -23.83 -1.13 2.44
CA LEU A 40 -22.82 -2.19 2.67
C LEU A 40 -23.07 -3.03 3.95
N LYS A 41 -24.32 -3.11 4.41
CA LYS A 41 -24.69 -3.80 5.67
C LYS A 41 -24.34 -5.29 5.68
N ILE A 42 -24.36 -5.95 4.51
CA ILE A 42 -24.04 -7.38 4.39
C ILE A 42 -22.59 -7.72 4.81
N GLY A 43 -21.71 -6.72 4.88
CA GLY A 43 -20.32 -6.90 5.32
C GLY A 43 -20.11 -6.84 6.84
N ILE A 44 -21.16 -6.63 7.65
CA ILE A 44 -21.01 -6.48 9.11
C ILE A 44 -20.56 -7.82 9.71
N LEU A 45 -19.49 -7.78 10.50
CA LEU A 45 -18.98 -8.92 11.25
C LEU A 45 -19.40 -8.81 12.72
N TYR A 46 -19.73 -9.96 13.32
CA TYR A 46 -20.23 -10.06 14.70
C TYR A 46 -19.25 -10.79 15.62
N ASP A 47 -19.59 -10.86 16.91
CA ASP A 47 -18.87 -11.61 17.94
C ASP A 47 -17.38 -11.21 18.06
N SER A 48 -16.48 -12.19 18.06
CA SER A 48 -15.04 -12.00 18.23
C SER A 48 -14.42 -11.09 17.15
N TRP A 49 -15.03 -10.98 15.97
CA TRP A 49 -14.56 -10.09 14.91
C TRP A 49 -14.62 -8.62 15.32
N ILE A 50 -15.62 -8.22 16.11
CA ILE A 50 -15.72 -6.84 16.61
C ILE A 50 -14.49 -6.50 17.43
N LEU A 51 -14.08 -7.41 18.32
CA LEU A 51 -12.90 -7.22 19.15
C LEU A 51 -11.62 -7.17 18.31
N ILE A 52 -11.45 -8.11 17.37
CA ILE A 52 -10.28 -8.17 16.48
C ILE A 52 -10.14 -6.85 15.69
N PHE A 53 -11.22 -6.40 15.04
CA PHE A 53 -11.20 -5.18 14.24
C PHE A 53 -10.92 -3.93 15.09
N ARG A 54 -11.51 -3.83 16.29
CA ARG A 54 -11.25 -2.71 17.20
C ARG A 54 -9.82 -2.70 17.73
N VAL A 55 -9.27 -3.86 18.10
CA VAL A 55 -7.88 -3.95 18.57
C VAL A 55 -6.93 -3.58 17.43
N VAL A 56 -7.06 -4.21 16.26
CA VAL A 56 -6.19 -3.94 15.11
C VAL A 56 -6.32 -2.47 14.68
N GLY A 57 -7.53 -1.94 14.55
CA GLY A 57 -7.72 -0.57 14.15
C GLY A 57 -7.19 0.44 15.19
N THR A 58 -7.29 0.16 16.49
CA THR A 58 -6.70 1.00 17.54
C THR A 58 -5.17 1.02 17.43
N LEU A 59 -4.56 -0.14 17.21
CA LEU A 59 -3.11 -0.24 16.99
C LEU A 59 -2.68 0.55 15.75
N LEU A 60 -3.45 0.49 14.65
CA LEU A 60 -3.18 1.27 13.45
C LEU A 60 -3.30 2.78 13.69
N ILE A 61 -4.31 3.22 14.47
CA ILE A 61 -4.46 4.64 14.84
C ILE A 61 -3.26 5.12 15.65
N ILE A 62 -2.88 4.37 16.70
CA ILE A 62 -1.72 4.73 17.55
C ILE A 62 -0.44 4.79 16.71
N MET A 63 -0.21 3.79 15.86
CA MET A 63 0.94 3.76 14.97
C MET A 63 0.92 4.93 13.98
N GLY A 64 -0.24 5.24 13.39
CA GLY A 64 -0.40 6.34 12.45
C GLY A 64 -0.10 7.70 13.08
N ILE A 65 -0.65 7.96 14.27
CA ILE A 65 -0.36 9.17 15.05
C ILE A 65 1.12 9.24 15.39
N GLY A 66 1.74 8.13 15.82
CA GLY A 66 3.17 8.08 16.13
C GLY A 66 4.06 8.40 14.93
N VAL A 67 3.80 7.79 13.77
CA VAL A 67 4.54 8.04 12.52
C VAL A 67 4.37 9.49 12.07
N TRP A 68 3.14 10.01 12.11
CA TRP A 68 2.87 11.41 11.77
C TRP A 68 3.61 12.35 12.72
N TYR A 69 3.55 12.12 14.04
CA TYR A 69 4.23 12.95 15.03
C TYR A 69 5.75 12.98 14.84
N ILE A 70 6.37 11.82 14.61
CA ILE A 70 7.82 11.74 14.35
C ILE A 70 8.16 12.49 13.05
N GLY A 71 7.34 12.32 11.99
CA GLY A 71 7.58 12.94 10.68
C GLY A 71 7.29 14.44 10.61
N ALA A 72 6.33 14.95 11.39
CA ALA A 72 5.90 16.34 11.37
C ALA A 72 6.57 17.19 12.45
N VAL A 73 6.74 16.64 13.66
CA VAL A 73 7.14 17.41 14.85
C VAL A 73 8.59 17.13 15.25
N ARG A 74 9.06 15.88 15.10
CA ARG A 74 10.37 15.44 15.62
C ARG A 74 11.47 15.33 14.55
N SER A 75 11.20 15.81 13.34
CA SER A 75 12.04 15.60 12.16
C SER A 75 12.74 16.85 11.66
N ASP A 76 12.59 18.00 12.32
CA ASP A 76 13.14 19.29 11.86
C ASP A 76 12.77 19.61 10.40
N MET A 77 11.59 19.14 9.96
CA MET A 77 11.11 19.32 8.59
C MET A 77 10.87 20.80 8.28
N ASP A 78 10.32 21.56 9.21
CA ASP A 78 10.07 23.00 9.04
C ASP A 78 11.36 23.79 8.81
N ASP A 79 12.44 23.42 9.50
CA ASP A 79 13.77 24.01 9.32
C ASP A 79 14.33 23.64 7.95
N SER A 80 14.22 22.37 7.56
CA SER A 80 14.68 21.88 6.26
C SER A 80 13.97 22.60 5.09
N ILE A 81 12.65 22.82 5.20
CA ILE A 81 11.87 23.58 4.22
C ILE A 81 12.30 25.05 4.19
N THR A 82 12.44 25.69 5.36
CA THR A 82 12.83 27.10 5.46
C THR A 82 14.22 27.35 4.89
N GLU A 83 15.14 26.40 5.09
CA GLU A 83 16.54 26.50 4.66
C GLU A 83 16.78 25.88 3.27
N ASN A 84 15.70 25.50 2.56
CA ASN A 84 15.73 24.88 1.23
C ASN A 84 16.67 23.66 1.14
N ARG A 85 16.71 22.82 2.18
CA ARG A 85 17.49 21.56 2.19
C ARG A 85 16.58 20.35 2.08
N LEU A 86 17.06 19.32 1.38
CA LEU A 86 16.33 18.06 1.29
C LEU A 86 16.42 17.32 2.63
N GLN A 87 15.29 17.02 3.26
CA GLN A 87 15.28 16.25 4.49
C GLN A 87 15.39 14.74 4.20
N THR A 88 16.50 14.15 4.63
CA THR A 88 16.81 12.72 4.47
C THR A 88 17.12 12.01 5.79
N ASN A 89 17.09 12.72 6.92
CA ASN A 89 17.49 12.21 8.22
C ASN A 89 16.32 11.66 9.05
N GLY A 90 16.63 10.88 10.10
CA GLY A 90 15.62 10.33 10.99
C GLY A 90 14.62 9.43 10.26
N ILE A 91 13.33 9.64 10.47
CA ILE A 91 12.28 8.87 9.80
C ILE A 91 12.27 9.05 8.27
N TYR A 92 12.78 10.18 7.77
CA TYR A 92 12.93 10.43 6.34
C TYR A 92 14.01 9.55 5.71
N SER A 93 14.93 8.97 6.49
CA SER A 93 15.83 7.93 5.97
C SER A 93 15.11 6.59 5.72
N TRP A 94 13.89 6.43 6.25
CA TRP A 94 13.12 5.18 6.12
C TRP A 94 12.00 5.29 5.08
N VAL A 95 11.29 6.42 5.11
CA VAL A 95 10.19 6.71 4.19
C VAL A 95 10.20 8.17 3.79
N ARG A 96 9.96 8.45 2.51
CA ARG A 96 10.02 9.82 1.97
C ARG A 96 8.83 10.67 2.38
N ASN A 97 7.69 10.04 2.64
CA ASN A 97 6.41 10.71 2.92
C ASN A 97 5.78 10.25 4.26
N PRO A 98 6.50 10.33 5.40
CA PRO A 98 6.04 9.78 6.69
C PRO A 98 4.74 10.41 7.19
N MET A 99 4.53 11.71 6.95
CA MET A 99 3.30 12.39 7.38
C MET A 99 2.07 11.78 6.70
N TYR A 100 2.18 11.47 5.40
CA TYR A 100 1.13 10.80 4.64
C TYR A 100 0.94 9.34 5.09
N SER A 101 2.04 8.62 5.34
CA SER A 101 2.00 7.28 5.93
C SER A 101 1.23 7.25 7.26
N GLY A 102 1.49 8.22 8.12
CA GLY A 102 0.83 8.34 9.42
C GLY A 102 -0.68 8.54 9.28
N TRP A 103 -1.11 9.47 8.41
CA TRP A 103 -2.52 9.66 8.11
C TRP A 103 -3.17 8.43 7.48
N TRP A 104 -2.47 7.77 6.56
CA TRP A 104 -2.97 6.54 5.93
C TRP A 104 -3.22 5.44 6.96
N PHE A 105 -2.29 5.21 7.89
CA PHE A 105 -2.49 4.24 8.98
C PHE A 105 -3.63 4.64 9.92
N ALA A 106 -3.73 5.92 10.29
CA ALA A 106 -4.77 6.41 11.17
C ALA A 106 -6.17 6.26 10.54
N LEU A 107 -6.33 6.68 9.29
CA LEU A 107 -7.60 6.55 8.54
C LEU A 107 -7.97 5.08 8.32
N SER A 108 -6.99 4.24 7.97
CA SER A 108 -7.19 2.78 7.89
C SER A 108 -7.73 2.24 9.22
N GLY A 109 -7.10 2.58 10.34
CA GLY A 109 -7.56 2.13 11.66
C GLY A 109 -8.96 2.64 12.03
N ILE A 110 -9.32 3.87 11.64
CA ILE A 110 -10.67 4.43 11.83
C ILE A 110 -11.71 3.61 11.06
N THR A 111 -11.44 3.21 9.81
CA THR A 111 -12.39 2.37 9.06
C THR A 111 -12.63 1.02 9.70
N LEU A 112 -11.60 0.43 10.32
CA LEU A 112 -11.72 -0.85 11.02
C LEU A 112 -12.61 -0.76 12.27
N MET A 113 -12.81 0.42 12.87
CA MET A 113 -13.70 0.58 14.04
C MET A 113 -15.15 0.15 13.77
N TRP A 114 -15.54 0.16 12.49
CA TRP A 114 -16.88 -0.16 12.01
C TRP A 114 -17.09 -1.65 11.70
N HIS A 115 -16.07 -2.51 11.96
CA HIS A 115 -16.15 -3.98 11.90
C HIS A 115 -16.91 -4.51 10.67
N ASN A 116 -16.59 -3.95 9.50
CA ASN A 116 -17.20 -4.31 8.23
C ASN A 116 -16.13 -4.72 7.22
N ALA A 117 -16.32 -5.89 6.61
CA ALA A 117 -15.36 -6.46 5.68
C ALA A 117 -15.19 -5.63 4.38
N TRP A 118 -16.20 -4.87 3.95
CA TRP A 118 -16.08 -3.95 2.80
C TRP A 118 -15.13 -2.80 3.06
N LEU A 119 -15.04 -2.34 4.31
CA LEU A 119 -14.19 -1.22 4.69
C LEU A 119 -12.70 -1.57 4.65
N LEU A 120 -12.35 -2.87 4.63
CA LEU A 120 -10.97 -3.32 4.40
C LEU A 120 -10.43 -2.96 3.00
N LEU A 121 -11.30 -2.56 2.06
CA LEU A 121 -10.88 -2.06 0.75
C LEU A 121 -10.39 -0.60 0.79
N PHE A 122 -10.81 0.19 1.78
CA PHE A 122 -10.44 1.62 1.87
C PHE A 122 -8.93 1.85 2.04
N PRO A 123 -8.20 1.12 2.90
CA PRO A 123 -6.74 1.23 2.97
C PRO A 123 -6.06 1.10 1.59
N ILE A 124 -6.56 0.23 0.71
CA ILE A 124 -6.03 0.05 -0.65
C ILE A 124 -6.36 1.27 -1.53
N VAL A 125 -7.61 1.74 -1.50
CA VAL A 125 -8.05 2.92 -2.26
C VAL A 125 -7.27 4.16 -1.84
N ASP A 126 -7.15 4.39 -0.53
CA ASP A 126 -6.43 5.52 0.06
C ASP A 126 -4.95 5.51 -0.33
N TRP A 127 -4.34 4.32 -0.34
CA TRP A 127 -2.96 4.16 -0.79
C TRP A 127 -2.78 4.58 -2.25
N ILE A 128 -3.70 4.19 -3.13
CA ILE A 128 -3.65 4.55 -4.55
C ILE A 128 -3.79 6.05 -4.72
N ILE A 129 -4.80 6.66 -4.10
CA ILE A 129 -5.05 8.11 -4.15
C ILE A 129 -3.81 8.87 -3.67
N MET A 130 -3.30 8.50 -2.50
CA MET A 130 -2.09 9.09 -1.90
C MET A 130 -0.88 8.97 -2.84
N THR A 131 -0.59 7.76 -3.33
CA THR A 131 0.58 7.49 -4.18
C THR A 131 0.52 8.28 -5.48
N VAL A 132 -0.63 8.28 -6.15
CA VAL A 132 -0.82 9.03 -7.40
C VAL A 132 -0.68 10.53 -7.16
N ALA A 133 -1.28 11.05 -6.10
CA ALA A 133 -1.19 12.47 -5.76
C ALA A 133 0.27 12.88 -5.49
N LEU A 134 1.00 12.12 -4.68
CA LEU A 134 2.43 12.37 -4.38
C LEU A 134 3.30 12.40 -5.64
N ILE A 135 3.15 11.41 -6.52
CA ILE A 135 3.91 11.34 -7.79
C ILE A 135 3.65 12.58 -8.66
N LYS A 136 2.39 13.03 -8.73
CA LYS A 136 1.98 14.12 -9.61
C LYS A 136 2.25 15.51 -9.03
N THR A 137 2.56 15.60 -7.74
CA THR A 137 2.73 16.87 -7.02
C THR A 137 4.08 16.93 -6.32
N GLU A 138 4.17 16.56 -5.03
CA GLU A 138 5.35 16.78 -4.21
C GLU A 138 6.61 16.11 -4.75
N GLU A 139 6.54 14.86 -5.23
CA GLU A 139 7.74 14.21 -5.80
C GLU A 139 8.24 14.91 -7.06
N LYS A 140 7.33 15.54 -7.83
CA LYS A 140 7.71 16.34 -8.99
C LYS A 140 8.41 17.63 -8.56
N TRP A 141 7.86 18.33 -7.57
CA TRP A 141 8.47 19.56 -7.04
C TRP A 141 9.83 19.30 -6.40
N LEU A 142 9.97 18.20 -5.66
CA LEU A 142 11.24 17.80 -5.06
C LEU A 142 12.28 17.45 -6.14
N LEU A 143 11.86 16.79 -7.22
CA LEU A 143 12.74 16.53 -8.35
C LEU A 143 13.17 17.82 -9.07
N ASP A 144 12.22 18.73 -9.32
CA ASP A 144 12.49 20.02 -9.97
C ASP A 144 13.42 20.91 -9.13
N LEU A 145 13.36 20.78 -7.79
CA LEU A 145 14.12 21.60 -6.86
C LEU A 145 15.52 21.03 -6.54
N TYR A 146 15.62 19.73 -6.27
CA TYR A 146 16.84 19.09 -5.74
C TYR A 146 17.55 18.19 -6.78
N GLY A 147 16.94 17.94 -7.94
CA GLY A 147 17.58 17.22 -9.05
C GLY A 147 18.13 15.85 -8.66
N GLU A 148 19.42 15.63 -8.92
CA GLU A 148 20.10 14.34 -8.71
C GLU A 148 20.11 13.89 -7.25
N GLU A 149 20.17 14.83 -6.29
CA GLU A 149 20.12 14.52 -4.86
C GLU A 149 18.82 13.78 -4.50
N TYR A 150 17.69 14.25 -5.04
CA TYR A 150 16.40 13.61 -4.84
C TYR A 150 16.28 12.28 -5.59
N VAL A 151 16.88 12.17 -6.78
CA VAL A 151 16.93 10.90 -7.54
C VAL A 151 17.64 9.82 -6.74
N GLU A 152 18.77 10.14 -6.11
CA GLU A 152 19.52 9.18 -5.30
C GLU A 152 18.78 8.83 -4.01
N TYR A 153 18.21 9.82 -3.33
CA TYR A 153 17.35 9.59 -2.18
C TYR A 153 16.17 8.65 -2.50
N LYS A 154 15.52 8.85 -3.65
CA LYS A 154 14.39 8.04 -4.13
C LYS A 154 14.75 6.57 -4.39
N LYS A 155 15.97 6.28 -4.86
CA LYS A 155 16.44 4.89 -5.03
C LYS A 155 16.55 4.15 -3.70
N ASN A 156 16.97 4.87 -2.65
CA ASN A 156 17.33 4.25 -1.38
C ASN A 156 16.19 4.23 -0.35
N VAL A 157 15.23 5.16 -0.40
CA VAL A 157 14.22 5.35 0.66
C VAL A 157 12.80 5.06 0.21
N ASN A 158 12.03 4.29 0.99
CA ASN A 158 10.67 3.86 0.62
C ASN A 158 9.72 5.04 0.38
N ARG A 159 8.72 4.90 -0.50
CA ARG A 159 7.77 6.00 -0.74
C ARG A 159 6.80 6.22 0.42
N CYS A 160 6.08 5.17 0.82
CA CYS A 160 4.90 5.28 1.69
C CYS A 160 4.89 4.34 2.91
N ILE A 161 5.66 3.24 2.96
CA ILE A 161 5.74 2.43 4.20
C ILE A 161 6.98 2.84 5.01
N PRO A 162 6.83 3.25 6.29
CA PRO A 162 7.91 3.59 7.22
C PRO A 162 8.67 2.35 7.72
N TRP A 163 9.27 1.61 6.80
CA TRP A 163 10.13 0.46 7.09
C TRP A 163 11.58 0.81 6.79
N LYS A 164 12.53 0.28 7.56
CA LYS A 164 13.96 0.50 7.29
C LYS A 164 14.38 -0.07 5.92
N PRO A 165 14.95 0.72 5.00
CA PRO A 165 15.40 0.21 3.71
C PRO A 165 16.36 -0.96 3.88
N GLY A 166 16.19 -1.97 3.05
CA GLY A 166 16.99 -3.18 3.11
C GLY A 166 18.37 -2.92 2.55
N ILE A 167 19.39 -3.53 3.17
CA ILE A 167 20.77 -3.43 2.70
C ILE A 167 20.91 -4.23 1.41
N GLY A 168 21.51 -3.62 0.39
CA GLY A 168 21.75 -4.24 -0.91
C GLY A 168 20.73 -3.82 -1.96
N ILE A 169 21.26 -3.48 -3.12
CA ILE A 169 20.51 -3.21 -4.33
C ILE A 169 20.45 -4.49 -5.14
N TYR A 170 19.30 -4.80 -5.71
CA TYR A 170 19.05 -5.98 -6.52
C TYR A 170 18.66 -5.55 -7.93
N ARG A 171 19.31 -6.13 -8.93
CA ARG A 171 19.00 -5.93 -10.34
C ARG A 171 18.58 -7.22 -11.00
N THR A 172 17.67 -7.11 -11.95
CA THR A 172 17.30 -8.20 -12.86
C THR A 172 17.74 -7.91 -14.28
N GLN A 173 18.22 -8.95 -14.98
CA GLN A 173 18.61 -8.92 -16.40
C GLN A 173 17.62 -9.69 -17.29
N ILE A 174 16.46 -10.07 -16.77
CA ILE A 174 15.42 -10.75 -17.56
C ILE A 174 14.94 -9.86 -18.71
N SER A 175 14.86 -10.44 -19.91
CA SER A 175 14.42 -9.73 -21.12
C SER A 175 13.03 -9.14 -20.97
N THR A 176 12.76 -8.04 -21.66
CA THR A 176 11.46 -7.35 -21.61
C THR A 176 10.30 -8.26 -21.99
N ALA A 177 10.44 -9.06 -23.06
CA ALA A 177 9.41 -10.00 -23.48
C ALA A 177 9.09 -11.03 -22.39
N LYS A 178 10.11 -11.63 -21.78
CA LYS A 178 9.95 -12.63 -20.72
C LYS A 178 9.38 -12.03 -19.44
N TRP A 179 9.68 -10.77 -19.15
CA TRP A 179 9.08 -10.01 -18.04
C TRP A 179 7.62 -9.62 -18.29
N MET A 180 7.21 -9.38 -19.55
CA MET A 180 5.83 -9.02 -19.89
C MET A 180 4.88 -10.21 -19.87
N ILE A 181 5.30 -11.37 -20.43
CA ILE A 181 4.85 -12.68 -19.96
C ILE A 181 5.23 -12.76 -18.47
N TYR A 182 4.86 -13.68 -17.61
CA TYR A 182 5.07 -13.54 -16.15
C TYR A 182 4.28 -12.37 -15.55
N ASP A 183 4.61 -11.10 -15.81
CA ASP A 183 3.89 -9.97 -15.23
C ASP A 183 2.42 -9.96 -15.65
N LEU A 184 2.10 -10.25 -16.92
CA LEU A 184 0.71 -10.33 -17.38
C LEU A 184 -0.08 -11.41 -16.63
N GLN A 185 0.48 -12.60 -16.43
CA GLN A 185 -0.22 -13.68 -15.73
C GLN A 185 -0.22 -13.51 -14.21
N GLY A 186 0.81 -12.91 -13.62
CA GLY A 186 0.76 -12.45 -12.23
C GLY A 186 -0.33 -11.40 -12.02
N ASN A 187 -0.50 -10.48 -12.98
CA ASN A 187 -1.56 -9.48 -12.94
C ASN A 187 -2.96 -10.10 -13.07
N ALA A 188 -3.14 -11.05 -14.00
CA ALA A 188 -4.37 -11.81 -14.08
C ALA A 188 -4.69 -12.51 -12.75
N GLY A 189 -3.67 -13.04 -12.07
CA GLY A 189 -3.79 -13.73 -10.79
C GLY A 189 -4.46 -12.88 -9.70
N TRP A 190 -3.92 -11.71 -9.40
CA TRP A 190 -4.46 -10.86 -8.33
C TRP A 190 -5.78 -10.21 -8.73
N ILE A 191 -6.00 -9.93 -10.02
CA ILE A 191 -7.30 -9.42 -10.51
C ILE A 191 -8.40 -10.45 -10.29
N ILE A 192 -8.15 -11.71 -10.67
CA ILE A 192 -9.08 -12.82 -10.43
C ILE A 192 -9.39 -12.93 -8.93
N TRP A 193 -8.36 -12.88 -8.09
CA TRP A 193 -8.53 -12.95 -6.63
C TRP A 193 -9.44 -11.83 -6.11
N ILE A 194 -9.15 -10.58 -6.46
CA ILE A 194 -9.92 -9.40 -6.02
C ILE A 194 -11.39 -9.50 -6.47
N VAL A 195 -11.63 -9.88 -7.73
CA VAL A 195 -13.00 -10.05 -8.25
C VAL A 195 -13.75 -11.14 -7.47
N CYS A 196 -13.09 -12.25 -7.16
CA CYS A 196 -13.71 -13.33 -6.39
C CYS A 196 -13.96 -12.93 -4.94
N THR A 197 -13.02 -12.23 -4.29
CA THR A 197 -13.20 -11.67 -2.94
C THR A 197 -14.40 -10.73 -2.88
N VAL A 198 -14.55 -9.82 -3.83
CA VAL A 198 -15.72 -8.93 -3.92
C VAL A 198 -17.00 -9.74 -4.08
N LYS A 199 -17.00 -10.80 -4.89
CA LYS A 199 -18.18 -11.69 -5.03
C LYS A 199 -18.51 -12.43 -3.73
N CYS A 200 -17.52 -12.97 -3.02
CA CYS A 200 -17.70 -13.63 -1.73
C CYS A 200 -18.35 -12.67 -0.72
N LEU A 201 -17.84 -11.43 -0.62
CA LEU A 201 -18.39 -10.42 0.28
C LEU A 201 -19.82 -9.99 -0.07
N ARG A 202 -20.25 -10.12 -1.33
CA ARG A 202 -21.64 -9.84 -1.74
C ARG A 202 -22.60 -10.97 -1.42
N GLN A 203 -22.11 -12.19 -1.23
CA GLN A 203 -22.94 -13.33 -0.85
C GLN A 203 -23.14 -13.34 0.65
N GLU A 204 -22.05 -13.44 1.42
CA GLU A 204 -22.08 -13.47 2.87
C GLU A 204 -20.71 -13.10 3.46
N ALA A 205 -20.70 -12.32 4.54
CA ALA A 205 -19.47 -11.97 5.27
C ALA A 205 -19.05 -13.06 6.28
N ASN A 206 -18.86 -14.28 5.79
CA ASN A 206 -18.41 -15.41 6.62
C ASN A 206 -16.87 -15.47 6.74
N MET A 207 -16.35 -16.44 7.51
CA MET A 207 -14.90 -16.59 7.74
C MET A 207 -14.12 -16.74 6.44
N TYR A 208 -14.64 -17.45 5.45
CA TYR A 208 -13.99 -17.63 4.15
C TYR A 208 -13.86 -16.30 3.41
N ALA A 209 -14.92 -15.49 3.38
CA ALA A 209 -14.90 -14.16 2.78
C ALA A 209 -13.86 -13.27 3.48
N VAL A 210 -13.79 -13.27 4.81
CA VAL A 210 -12.78 -12.50 5.56
C VAL A 210 -11.35 -12.95 5.23
N LEU A 211 -11.08 -14.26 5.23
CA LEU A 211 -9.77 -14.80 4.85
C LEU A 211 -9.39 -14.42 3.41
N SER A 212 -10.37 -14.40 2.49
CA SER A 212 -10.14 -13.96 1.11
C SER A 212 -9.68 -12.49 1.03
N VAL A 213 -10.25 -11.62 1.88
CA VAL A 213 -9.85 -10.21 1.96
C VAL A 213 -8.44 -10.06 2.54
N ILE A 214 -8.08 -10.86 3.55
CA ILE A 214 -6.73 -10.84 4.11
C ILE A 214 -5.69 -11.17 3.04
N VAL A 215 -5.93 -12.22 2.23
CA VAL A 215 -5.04 -12.56 1.10
C VAL A 215 -5.02 -11.45 0.05
N ALA A 216 -6.18 -10.86 -0.25
CA ALA A 216 -6.26 -9.72 -1.17
C ALA A 216 -5.39 -8.56 -0.68
N ILE A 217 -5.40 -8.25 0.62
CA ILE A 217 -4.53 -7.21 1.21
C ILE A 217 -3.05 -7.54 0.98
N PHE A 218 -2.60 -8.77 1.22
CA PHE A 218 -1.22 -9.18 0.95
C PHE A 218 -0.82 -9.01 -0.51
N MET A 219 -1.67 -9.48 -1.44
CA MET A 219 -1.43 -9.30 -2.87
C MET A 219 -1.38 -7.82 -3.26
N MET A 220 -2.30 -7.02 -2.71
CA MET A 220 -2.36 -5.59 -3.01
C MET A 220 -1.18 -4.82 -2.44
N ILE A 221 -0.63 -5.17 -1.27
CA ILE A 221 0.64 -4.60 -0.80
C ILE A 221 1.74 -4.81 -1.86
N GLY A 222 1.82 -6.02 -2.42
CA GLY A 222 2.73 -6.36 -3.51
C GLY A 222 2.52 -5.51 -4.76
N VAL A 223 1.29 -5.47 -5.26
CA VAL A 223 0.92 -4.73 -6.48
C VAL A 223 1.18 -3.24 -6.32
N LEU A 224 0.76 -2.66 -5.20
CA LEU A 224 0.91 -1.23 -4.92
C LEU A 224 2.37 -0.82 -4.79
N GLU A 225 3.21 -1.67 -4.18
CA GLU A 225 4.65 -1.45 -4.17
C GLU A 225 5.21 -1.45 -5.60
N LEU A 226 4.89 -2.47 -6.40
CA LEU A 226 5.41 -2.59 -7.76
C LEU A 226 4.95 -1.46 -8.68
N ILE A 227 3.71 -0.98 -8.54
CA ILE A 227 3.23 0.22 -9.23
C ILE A 227 4.02 1.45 -8.78
N SER A 228 4.22 1.60 -7.47
CA SER A 228 5.00 2.70 -6.89
C SER A 228 6.42 2.74 -7.48
N GLU A 229 7.08 1.59 -7.58
CA GLU A 229 8.44 1.46 -8.12
C GLU A 229 8.49 1.67 -9.63
N ARG A 230 7.51 1.18 -10.39
CA ARG A 230 7.40 1.47 -11.83
C ARG A 230 7.26 2.96 -12.11
N ALA A 231 6.41 3.64 -11.35
CA ALA A 231 6.26 5.09 -11.45
C ALA A 231 7.54 5.85 -11.03
N ALA A 232 8.42 5.20 -10.28
CA ALA A 232 9.73 5.74 -9.91
C ALA A 232 10.83 5.44 -10.95
N GLY A 233 10.55 4.65 -12.00
CA GLY A 233 11.58 4.16 -12.93
C GLY A 233 12.48 3.06 -12.34
N LEU A 234 12.05 2.44 -11.23
CA LEU A 234 12.82 1.46 -10.45
C LEU A 234 12.36 0.02 -10.66
N ASN A 235 11.65 -0.26 -11.75
CA ASN A 235 11.08 -1.58 -12.05
C ASN A 235 12.12 -2.70 -12.21
N ARG A 236 13.40 -2.37 -12.41
CA ARG A 236 14.49 -3.34 -12.60
C ARG A 236 15.57 -3.30 -11.52
N ILE A 237 15.52 -2.30 -10.64
CA ILE A 237 16.53 -2.04 -9.61
C ILE A 237 15.78 -1.76 -8.31
N LEU A 238 15.87 -2.66 -7.35
CA LEU A 238 15.10 -2.59 -6.11
C LEU A 238 16.01 -2.80 -4.91
N THR A 239 15.76 -2.11 -3.81
CA THR A 239 16.35 -2.50 -2.52
C THR A 239 15.74 -3.83 -2.05
N ALA A 240 16.45 -4.55 -1.18
CA ALA A 240 15.97 -5.83 -0.67
C ALA A 240 14.53 -5.74 -0.11
N THR A 241 14.23 -4.70 0.69
CA THR A 241 12.90 -4.50 1.29
C THR A 241 11.81 -4.33 0.23
N ARG A 242 12.07 -3.57 -0.83
CA ARG A 242 11.09 -3.33 -1.91
C ARG A 242 10.86 -4.56 -2.77
N LEU A 243 11.92 -5.32 -3.05
CA LEU A 243 11.81 -6.59 -3.77
C LEU A 243 10.92 -7.58 -3.01
N HIS A 244 11.11 -7.71 -1.70
CA HIS A 244 10.29 -8.58 -0.85
C HIS A 244 8.87 -8.05 -0.67
N ARG A 245 8.67 -6.74 -0.47
CA ARG A 245 7.33 -6.16 -0.35
C ARG A 245 6.55 -6.15 -1.64
N GLY A 246 7.21 -6.09 -2.80
CA GLY A 246 6.59 -6.18 -4.11
C GLY A 246 6.34 -7.63 -4.51
N PHE A 247 7.29 -8.22 -5.24
CA PHE A 247 7.17 -9.58 -5.77
C PHE A 247 7.10 -10.64 -4.68
N GLY A 248 7.80 -10.47 -3.55
CA GLY A 248 7.75 -11.41 -2.43
C GLY A 248 6.36 -11.48 -1.78
N ALA A 249 5.74 -10.33 -1.48
CA ALA A 249 4.41 -10.27 -0.89
C ALA A 249 3.33 -10.79 -1.86
N LEU A 250 3.46 -10.49 -3.15
CA LEU A 250 2.55 -11.02 -4.17
C LEU A 250 2.65 -12.55 -4.28
N SER A 251 3.88 -13.09 -4.25
CA SER A 251 4.12 -14.53 -4.26
C SER A 251 3.57 -15.20 -2.99
N LEU A 252 3.84 -14.61 -1.82
CA LEU A 252 3.36 -15.09 -0.53
C LEU A 252 1.84 -15.05 -0.44
N GLY A 253 1.20 -13.98 -0.92
CA GLY A 253 -0.25 -13.88 -1.03
C GLY A 253 -0.83 -15.01 -1.88
N GLY A 254 -0.19 -15.35 -3.01
CA GLY A 254 -0.54 -16.54 -3.78
C GLY A 254 -0.39 -17.84 -3.00
N LEU A 255 0.74 -18.04 -2.32
CA LEU A 255 1.01 -19.26 -1.53
C LEU A 255 0.02 -19.44 -0.37
N VAL A 256 -0.38 -18.36 0.30
CA VAL A 256 -1.40 -18.38 1.36
C VAL A 256 -2.82 -18.52 0.76
N GLY A 257 -3.05 -17.98 -0.43
CA GLY A 257 -4.32 -18.07 -1.14
C GLY A 257 -4.66 -19.50 -1.59
N ILE A 258 -3.67 -20.33 -1.89
CA ILE A 258 -3.86 -21.74 -2.28
C ILE A 258 -4.61 -22.55 -1.20
N PRO A 259 -4.11 -22.69 0.04
CA PRO A 259 -4.80 -23.46 1.08
C PRO A 259 -6.16 -22.88 1.44
N ILE A 260 -6.33 -21.55 1.43
CA ILE A 260 -7.64 -20.91 1.63
C ILE A 260 -8.61 -21.31 0.53
N SER A 261 -8.19 -21.30 -0.73
CA SER A 261 -9.03 -21.73 -1.86
C SER A 261 -9.40 -23.20 -1.77
N ILE A 262 -8.46 -24.06 -1.37
CA ILE A 262 -8.72 -25.49 -1.12
C ILE A 262 -9.75 -25.66 0.00
N TYR A 263 -9.64 -24.91 1.10
CA TYR A 263 -10.64 -24.93 2.16
C TYR A 263 -12.04 -24.52 1.65
N GLY A 264 -12.14 -23.49 0.81
CA GLY A 264 -13.41 -23.09 0.18
C GLY A 264 -14.03 -24.18 -0.71
N ILE A 265 -13.18 -24.92 -1.44
CA ILE A 265 -13.59 -26.08 -2.25
C ILE A 265 -14.10 -27.22 -1.36
N LEU A 266 -13.33 -27.59 -0.32
CA LEU A 266 -13.63 -28.74 0.55
C LEU A 266 -14.84 -28.50 1.46
N SER A 267 -15.04 -27.25 1.91
CA SER A 267 -16.20 -26.86 2.69
C SER A 267 -17.47 -26.67 1.84
N ASN A 268 -17.33 -26.72 0.51
CA ASN A 268 -18.40 -26.44 -0.46
C ASN A 268 -19.11 -25.09 -0.22
N THR A 269 -18.42 -24.12 0.39
CA THR A 269 -18.97 -22.80 0.71
C THR A 269 -19.32 -22.04 -0.56
N ASP A 270 -18.41 -22.06 -1.55
CA ASP A 270 -18.63 -21.50 -2.90
C ASP A 270 -17.65 -22.16 -3.89
N TYR A 271 -17.98 -23.38 -4.35
CA TYR A 271 -17.07 -24.21 -5.17
C TYR A 271 -16.52 -23.48 -6.40
N GLY A 272 -17.40 -22.83 -7.17
CA GLY A 272 -17.01 -22.13 -8.40
C GLY A 272 -16.07 -20.95 -8.14
N LEU A 273 -16.35 -20.13 -7.13
CA LEU A 273 -15.48 -19.00 -6.75
C LEU A 273 -14.15 -19.50 -6.21
N SER A 274 -14.19 -20.54 -5.38
CA SER A 274 -12.98 -21.12 -4.78
C SER A 274 -12.03 -21.69 -5.83
N LEU A 275 -12.55 -22.24 -6.93
CA LEU A 275 -11.73 -22.71 -8.06
C LEU A 275 -11.04 -21.57 -8.82
N TRP A 276 -11.76 -20.46 -9.04
CA TRP A 276 -11.17 -19.25 -9.64
C TRP A 276 -10.13 -18.62 -8.71
N MET A 277 -10.40 -18.57 -7.40
CA MET A 277 -9.45 -18.10 -6.41
C MET A 277 -8.18 -18.96 -6.37
N LEU A 278 -8.32 -20.29 -6.45
CA LEU A 278 -7.17 -21.18 -6.55
C LEU A 278 -6.33 -20.86 -7.80
N THR A 279 -6.98 -20.64 -8.94
CA THR A 279 -6.30 -20.26 -10.18
C THR A 279 -5.55 -18.94 -10.00
N GLY A 280 -6.22 -17.91 -9.44
CA GLY A 280 -5.60 -16.61 -9.20
C GLY A 280 -4.39 -16.68 -8.25
N ALA A 281 -4.52 -17.46 -7.18
CA ALA A 281 -3.45 -17.68 -6.21
C ALA A 281 -2.24 -18.39 -6.81
N VAL A 282 -2.45 -19.45 -7.60
CA VAL A 282 -1.37 -20.16 -8.29
C VAL A 282 -0.64 -19.25 -9.27
N LEU A 283 -1.37 -18.44 -10.05
CA LEU A 283 -0.77 -17.49 -10.98
C LEU A 283 0.12 -16.47 -10.24
N CYS A 284 -0.37 -15.88 -9.14
CA CYS A 284 0.42 -14.96 -8.32
C CYS A 284 1.67 -15.63 -7.74
N ALA A 285 1.50 -16.80 -7.09
CA ALA A 285 2.61 -17.52 -6.45
C ALA A 285 3.71 -17.86 -7.45
N LEU A 286 3.33 -18.38 -8.61
CA LEU A 286 4.28 -18.84 -9.63
C LEU A 286 4.95 -17.66 -10.33
N PHE A 287 4.18 -16.75 -10.92
CA PHE A 287 4.74 -15.77 -11.84
C PHE A 287 5.40 -14.59 -11.13
N ALA A 288 4.89 -14.17 -9.96
CA ALA A 288 5.62 -13.20 -9.13
C ALA A 288 6.91 -13.84 -8.59
N GLY A 289 6.88 -15.13 -8.23
CA GLY A 289 8.04 -15.87 -7.76
C GLY A 289 9.11 -16.03 -8.84
N LEU A 290 8.70 -16.34 -10.07
CA LEU A 290 9.58 -16.42 -11.24
C LEU A 290 10.27 -15.08 -11.53
N ILE A 291 9.58 -13.96 -11.37
CA ILE A 291 10.22 -12.64 -11.49
C ILE A 291 11.16 -12.40 -10.31
N PHE A 292 10.73 -12.68 -9.08
CA PHE A 292 11.51 -12.48 -7.86
C PHE A 292 12.89 -13.14 -7.95
N VAL A 293 12.97 -14.40 -8.39
CA VAL A 293 14.25 -15.15 -8.44
C VAL A 293 15.22 -14.65 -9.50
N THR A 294 14.77 -13.81 -10.44
CA THR A 294 15.65 -13.20 -11.45
C THR A 294 16.46 -12.03 -10.91
N PHE A 295 16.05 -11.45 -9.78
CA PHE A 295 16.79 -10.39 -9.13
C PHE A 295 18.02 -10.95 -8.43
N LYS A 296 19.19 -10.37 -8.74
CA LYS A 296 20.47 -10.68 -8.12
C LYS A 296 21.01 -9.44 -7.42
N ARG A 297 21.66 -9.63 -6.28
CA ARG A 297 22.29 -8.55 -5.53
C ARG A 297 23.43 -7.97 -6.38
N GLU A 298 23.46 -6.65 -6.51
CA GLU A 298 24.62 -5.93 -7.06
C GLU A 298 25.76 -5.98 -6.03
N GLU A 299 26.96 -6.27 -6.52
CA GLU A 299 28.20 -6.31 -5.72
C GLU A 299 28.58 -4.93 -5.18
#